data_AF-Q0PWC9-F1
#
_entry.id   AF-Q0PWC9-F1
#
_cell.length_a   1.000
_cell.length_b   1.000
_cell.length_c   1.000
_cell.angle_alpha   90.00
_cell.angle_beta   90.00
_cell.angle_gamma   90.00
#
_symmetry.space_group_name_H-M   'P 1'
#
loop_
_entity.id
_entity.type
_entity.pdbx_description
1 polymer ?
#
loop_
_entity_poly.entity_id
_entity_poly.type
_entity_poly.pdbx_seq_one_letter_code
_entity_poly.pdbx_strand_id
1 'polypeptide(L)'
;EAAHKILGSSFATGIEVQERRKKVHIISTGSKSVDAILGGGLMSQSITEVYGEFRTGKTQMAHTMSVVAQLPPEFGGAAGKVAYIDT
;
A
#
# COMPACT_ATOMS: atom_id res chain seq x y z
N GLU A 1 7.77 -29.71 4.02
CA GLU A 1 8.04 -30.12 2.61
C GLU A 1 6.99 -29.67 1.60
N ALA A 2 5.68 -29.80 1.85
CA ALA A 2 4.64 -29.43 0.86
C ALA A 2 4.63 -27.93 0.47
N ALA A 3 4.86 -27.02 1.43
CA ALA A 3 4.89 -25.57 1.16
C ALA A 3 5.98 -25.17 0.13
N HIS A 4 7.15 -25.81 0.16
CA HIS A 4 8.24 -25.51 -0.78
C HIS A 4 7.92 -25.92 -2.21
N LYS A 5 7.12 -26.98 -2.41
CA LYS A 5 6.69 -27.41 -3.75
C LYS A 5 5.68 -26.43 -4.37
N ILE A 6 4.95 -25.67 -3.55
CA ILE A 6 3.96 -24.68 -3.99
C ILE A 6 4.61 -23.32 -4.30
N LEU A 7 5.65 -22.95 -3.54
CA LEU A 7 6.28 -21.62 -3.63
C LEU A 7 7.22 -21.46 -4.85
N GLY A 8 7.66 -22.56 -5.46
CA GLY A 8 8.56 -22.54 -6.62
C GLY A 8 10.03 -22.26 -6.27
N SER A 9 10.82 -21.89 -7.27
CA SER A 9 12.25 -21.59 -7.13
C SER A 9 12.51 -20.33 -6.30
N SER A 10 13.53 -20.37 -5.43
CA SER A 10 13.98 -19.21 -4.63
C SER A 10 14.69 -18.13 -5.45
N PHE A 11 15.14 -18.45 -6.67
CA PHE A 11 15.79 -17.50 -7.56
C PHE A 11 14.82 -17.01 -8.63
N ALA A 12 14.86 -15.70 -8.90
CA ALA A 12 14.08 -15.06 -9.95
C ALA A 12 14.95 -14.01 -10.67
N THR A 13 14.75 -13.90 -11.98
CA THR A 13 15.33 -12.86 -12.83
C THR A 13 14.68 -11.49 -12.54
N GLY A 14 15.35 -10.41 -12.93
CA GLY A 14 14.81 -9.05 -12.79
C GLY A 14 13.47 -8.87 -13.51
N ILE A 15 13.29 -9.52 -14.67
CA ILE A 15 12.04 -9.48 -15.44
C ILE A 15 10.91 -10.16 -14.68
N GLU A 16 11.15 -11.33 -14.10
CA GLU A 16 10.13 -12.03 -13.29
C GLU A 16 9.72 -11.22 -12.07
N VAL A 17 10.68 -10.55 -11.41
CA VAL A 17 10.39 -9.65 -10.30
C VAL A 17 9.57 -8.45 -10.76
N GLN A 18 9.91 -7.84 -11.90
CA GLN A 18 9.16 -6.73 -12.48
C GLN A 18 7.72 -7.13 -12.82
N GLU A 19 7.51 -8.30 -13.42
CA GLU A 19 6.17 -8.84 -13.70
C GLU A 19 5.37 -9.06 -12.42
N ARG A 20 5.99 -9.59 -11.35
CA ARG A 20 5.33 -9.73 -10.04
C ARG A 20 4.94 -8.38 -9.46
N ARG A 21 5.77 -7.35 -9.61
CA ARG A 21 5.50 -5.99 -9.12
C ARG A 21 4.32 -5.30 -9.82
N LYS A 22 3.89 -5.75 -11.00
CA LYS A 22 2.64 -5.26 -11.61
C LYS A 22 1.39 -5.55 -10.76
N LYS A 23 1.48 -6.47 -9.80
CA LYS A 23 0.42 -6.79 -8.83
C LYS A 23 0.42 -5.86 -7.61
N VAL A 24 1.38 -4.92 -7.52
CA VAL A 24 1.38 -3.92 -6.44
C VAL A 24 0.24 -2.95 -6.68
N HIS A 25 -0.57 -2.74 -5.65
CA HIS A 25 -1.62 -1.74 -5.64
C HIS A 25 -1.03 -0.42 -5.15
N ILE A 26 -1.40 0.68 -5.79
CA ILE A 26 -1.08 2.04 -5.34
C ILE A 26 -2.39 2.65 -4.86
N ILE A 27 -2.44 2.99 -3.58
CA ILE A 27 -3.61 3.54 -2.91
C ILE A 27 -3.38 5.05 -2.70
N SER A 28 -4.27 5.88 -3.22
CA SER A 28 -4.21 7.33 -3.04
C SER A 28 -4.29 7.70 -1.57
N THR A 29 -3.61 8.78 -1.19
CA THR A 29 -3.71 9.41 0.12
C THR A 29 -4.95 10.31 0.27
N GLY A 30 -5.72 10.48 -0.81
CA GLY A 30 -6.78 11.48 -0.92
C GLY A 30 -6.26 12.89 -1.22
N SER A 31 -4.93 13.08 -1.28
CA SER A 31 -4.28 14.35 -1.61
C SER A 31 -3.39 14.20 -2.83
N LYS A 32 -3.72 14.95 -3.90
CA LYS A 32 -2.93 14.94 -5.15
C LYS A 32 -1.48 15.37 -4.93
N SER A 33 -1.23 16.30 -4.01
CA SER A 33 0.13 16.80 -3.74
C SER A 33 0.98 15.76 -3.02
N VAL A 34 0.40 15.05 -2.04
CA VAL A 34 1.10 13.99 -1.32
C VAL A 34 1.31 12.79 -2.24
N ASP A 35 0.31 12.41 -3.02
CA ASP A 35 0.41 11.33 -4.01
C ASP A 35 1.54 11.61 -5.02
N ALA A 36 1.67 12.85 -5.51
CA ALA A 36 2.75 13.21 -6.43
C ALA A 36 4.14 13.02 -5.80
N ILE A 37 4.31 13.40 -4.52
CA ILE A 37 5.57 13.21 -3.78
C ILE A 37 5.89 11.71 -3.61
N LEU A 38 4.85 10.90 -3.39
CA LEU A 38 4.98 9.45 -3.18
C LEU A 38 5.02 8.63 -4.49
N GLY A 39 4.97 9.29 -5.66
CA GLY A 39 4.97 8.60 -6.95
C GLY A 39 3.64 7.91 -7.30
N GLY A 40 2.52 8.41 -6.77
CA GLY A 40 1.16 7.99 -7.06
C GLY A 40 0.32 7.69 -5.81
N GLY A 41 0.95 7.41 -4.67
CA GLY A 41 0.28 7.06 -3.42
C GLY A 41 1.05 6.02 -2.61
N LEU A 42 0.38 5.35 -1.68
CA LEU A 42 0.95 4.29 -0.85
C LEU A 42 0.96 2.94 -1.57
N MET A 43 2.09 2.24 -1.55
CA MET A 43 2.26 0.96 -2.22
C MET A 43 1.92 -0.22 -1.31
N SER A 44 1.10 -1.16 -1.81
CA SER A 44 0.95 -2.47 -1.19
C SER A 44 2.25 -3.27 -1.27
N GLN A 45 2.35 -4.34 -0.47
CA GLN A 45 3.59 -5.14 -0.35
C GLN A 45 4.81 -4.31 0.12
N SER A 46 4.55 -3.24 0.87
CA SER A 46 5.56 -2.40 1.50
C SER A 46 5.04 -1.86 2.83
N ILE A 47 5.93 -1.31 3.65
CA ILE A 47 5.57 -0.57 4.86
C ILE A 47 5.85 0.91 4.59
N THR A 48 4.86 1.77 4.82
CA THR A 48 5.04 3.22 4.81
C THR A 48 4.90 3.75 6.23
N GLU A 49 5.95 4.45 6.69
CA GLU A 49 5.97 5.08 8.01
C GLU A 49 5.66 6.58 7.89
N VAL A 50 4.80 7.09 8.77
CA VAL A 50 4.45 8.51 8.85
C VAL A 50 4.81 9.02 10.25
N TYR A 51 5.83 9.88 10.33
CA TYR A 51 6.38 10.39 11.58
C TYR A 51 6.28 11.93 11.67
N GLY A 52 6.23 12.46 12.89
CA GLY A 52 6.24 13.90 13.19
C GLY A 52 5.63 14.24 14.55
N GLU A 53 5.66 15.51 14.95
CA GLU A 53 5.16 16.00 16.24
C GLU A 53 3.65 15.85 16.44
N PHE A 54 3.16 16.08 17.66
CA PHE A 54 1.72 16.10 17.91
C PHE A 54 1.00 17.09 16.97
N ARG A 55 -0.21 16.74 16.53
CA ARG A 55 -1.05 17.59 15.65
C ARG A 55 -0.50 17.82 14.23
N THR A 56 0.46 17.02 13.75
CA THR A 56 0.96 17.07 12.36
C THR A 56 0.16 16.26 11.34
N GLY A 57 -1.03 15.77 11.70
CA GLY A 57 -1.94 15.09 10.76
C GLY A 57 -1.76 13.58 10.61
N LYS A 58 -0.87 12.94 11.38
CA LYS A 58 -0.65 11.47 11.34
C LYS A 58 -1.95 10.67 11.54
N THR A 59 -2.70 10.97 12.60
CA THR A 59 -3.97 10.29 12.91
C THR A 59 -5.03 10.59 11.85
N GLN A 60 -5.07 11.82 11.31
CA GLN A 60 -5.98 12.17 10.21
C GLN A 60 -5.68 11.35 8.96
N MET A 61 -4.40 11.17 8.61
CA MET A 61 -3.99 10.33 7.50
C MET A 61 -4.43 8.88 7.71
N ALA A 62 -4.25 8.32 8.92
CA ALA A 62 -4.68 6.95 9.22
C ALA A 62 -6.21 6.78 9.05
N HIS A 63 -7.03 7.73 9.50
CA HIS A 63 -8.48 7.72 9.28
C HIS A 63 -8.85 7.85 7.80
N THR A 64 -8.22 8.77 7.06
CA THR A 64 -8.47 8.93 5.62
C THR A 64 -8.15 7.64 4.87
N MET A 65 -6.99 7.03 5.12
CA MET A 65 -6.61 5.77 4.49
C MET A 65 -7.58 4.65 4.82
N SER A 66 -8.16 4.65 6.02
CA SER A 66 -9.15 3.65 6.44
C SER A 66 -10.41 3.66 5.58
N VAL A 67 -10.75 4.80 4.99
CA VAL A 67 -11.88 4.95 4.07
C VAL A 67 -11.42 4.75 2.62
N VAL A 68 -10.34 5.41 2.21
CA VAL A 68 -9.87 5.37 0.81
C VAL A 68 -9.52 3.95 0.36
N ALA A 69 -8.93 3.12 1.23
CA ALA A 69 -8.59 1.74 0.89
C ALA A 69 -9.83 0.88 0.50
N GLN A 70 -11.03 1.27 0.97
CA GLN A 70 -12.30 0.60 0.65
C GLN A 70 -12.86 1.01 -0.71
N LEU A 71 -12.43 2.15 -1.25
CA LEU A 71 -12.91 2.63 -2.55
C LEU A 71 -12.45 1.71 -3.68
N PRO A 72 -13.19 1.66 -4.80
CA PRO A 72 -12.72 1.01 -6.01
C PRO A 72 -11.41 1.61 -6.55
N PRO A 73 -10.59 0.84 -7.30
CA PRO A 73 -9.32 1.32 -7.87
C PRO A 73 -9.44 2.56 -8.76
N GLU A 74 -10.55 2.70 -9.50
CA GLU A 74 -10.84 3.88 -10.33
C GLU A 74 -10.98 5.19 -9.52
N PHE A 75 -11.23 5.07 -8.21
CA PHE A 75 -11.26 6.18 -7.26
C PHE A 75 -10.02 6.23 -6.36
N GLY A 76 -8.95 5.51 -6.71
CA GLY A 76 -7.68 5.49 -5.98
C GLY A 76 -7.65 4.57 -4.77
N GLY A 77 -8.65 3.70 -4.59
CA GLY A 77 -8.67 2.70 -3.52
C GLY A 77 -8.18 1.31 -3.95
N ALA A 78 -8.45 0.29 -3.13
CA ALA A 78 -8.09 -1.11 -3.41
C ALA A 78 -9.26 -2.09 -3.23
N ALA A 79 -10.49 -1.58 -3.07
CA ALA A 79 -11.69 -2.36 -2.73
C ALA A 79 -11.47 -3.31 -1.53
N GLY A 80 -10.63 -2.90 -0.58
CA GLY A 80 -10.18 -3.71 0.53
C GLY A 80 -10.91 -3.42 1.84
N LYS A 81 -10.72 -4.29 2.84
CA LYS A 81 -11.07 -4.02 4.24
C LYS A 81 -9.86 -3.45 4.97
N VAL A 82 -10.11 -2.73 6.07
CA VAL A 82 -9.05 -2.12 6.88
C VAL A 82 -9.10 -2.64 8.31
N ALA A 83 -7.93 -2.96 8.86
CA ALA A 83 -7.74 -3.18 10.28
C ALA A 83 -7.04 -1.93 10.86
N TYR A 84 -7.68 -1.27 11.83
CA TYR A 84 -7.13 -0.13 12.55
C TYR A 84 -6.78 -0.57 13.97
N ILE A 85 -5.52 -0.40 14.35
CA ILE A 85 -5.01 -0.76 15.68
C ILE A 85 -4.63 0.55 16.36
N ASP A 86 -5.26 0.83 17.50
CA ASP A 86 -5.05 2.03 18.31
C ASP A 86 -4.41 1.63 19.65
N THR A 87 -3.49 2.46 20.16
CA THR A 87 -2.63 2.16 21.34
C THR A 87 -2.71 3.24 22.38
#